data_AF-A0A662B723-F1
#
_entry.id   AF-A0A662B723-F1
#
_cell.length_a   1.000
_cell.length_b   1.000
_cell.length_c   1.000
_cell.angle_alpha   90.00
_cell.angle_beta   90.00
_cell.angle_gamma   90.00
#
_symmetry.space_group_name_H-M   'P 1'
#
loop_
_entity.id
_entity.type
_entity.pdbx_description
1 polymer ?
#
loop_
_entity_poly.entity_id
_entity_poly.type
_entity_poly.pdbx_seq_one_letter_code
_entity_poly.pdbx_strand_id
1 'polypeptide(L)'
;MKQDELNKLNQDEKDKTENEENLKNEIKKEVNSENEESMNEPEKEIEEGSIEKGIDKSEIEEVKIENVAAEKESEKEVEEEKKESAADLIMKKLKNKNIDNVEKAKDTATTSSEVSTDNTELDNNVEDIKTDESVDIKKVEKVKELERVDYSKLSMDELNQNFSDLLENADIQKVKDRIELIKVNFYKKHHAKIELAKKKFIADGSKLEDFKPEEDKQEEKFKAFYSVYKERRAAYGAQLEKNKKGNLEKKYKIIDDIKELINGQESMNKTFHEFKDLQNQWHEAGLVPQAEVKKLWDSYHHWVEKFYDYVKLNKELRDLDLKKNMERKLNLCQKAEELLLEPKVVTSFKVLQKLHGLWREIGPVPTEKKDEIWERFKKTTTTINKNHQDYFEGLKAEQQNNLKAKTLLCEKIEETNELELSTPKEWEENSKEIIELQGLWKLIGFAPKKENNLIYARFRKACDTFFNSKREFYFKHKEVEENNLQLKTELCIQAESMTESTDWRKITDS
;
A
#
# COMPACT_ATOMS: atom_id res chain seq x y z
N MET A 1 24.41 3.00 -26.05
CA MET A 1 23.43 3.81 -25.30
C MET A 1 22.07 3.13 -25.18
N LYS A 2 21.25 2.96 -26.24
CA LYS A 2 19.93 2.29 -26.10
C LYS A 2 19.99 0.81 -25.69
N GLN A 3 21.03 0.06 -26.10
CA GLN A 3 21.22 -1.34 -25.68
C GLN A 3 21.65 -1.46 -24.22
N ASP A 4 22.41 -0.47 -23.73
CA ASP A 4 22.96 -0.47 -22.37
C ASP A 4 21.86 -0.11 -21.34
N GLU A 5 20.91 0.75 -21.71
CA GLU A 5 19.74 1.07 -20.90
C GLU A 5 18.71 -0.06 -20.86
N LEU A 6 18.48 -0.75 -21.99
CA LEU A 6 17.61 -1.92 -22.03
C LEU A 6 18.21 -3.10 -21.24
N ASN A 7 19.53 -3.26 -21.27
CA ASN A 7 20.23 -4.24 -20.45
C ASN A 7 20.15 -3.88 -18.96
N LYS A 8 20.24 -2.60 -18.59
CA LYS A 8 20.05 -2.15 -17.20
C LYS A 8 18.63 -2.39 -16.68
N LEU A 9 17.61 -2.08 -17.47
CA LEU A 9 16.21 -2.28 -17.06
C LEU A 9 15.88 -3.78 -16.91
N ASN A 10 16.42 -4.61 -17.81
CA ASN A 10 16.31 -6.07 -17.69
C ASN A 10 17.11 -6.61 -16.49
N GLN A 11 18.25 -6.01 -16.15
CA GLN A 11 19.02 -6.35 -14.94
C GLN A 11 18.23 -5.99 -13.68
N ASP A 12 17.61 -4.82 -13.62
CA ASP A 12 16.81 -4.37 -12.48
C ASP A 12 15.52 -5.21 -12.30
N GLU A 13 14.89 -5.68 -13.38
CA GLU A 13 13.78 -6.63 -13.30
C GLU A 13 14.25 -8.03 -12.87
N LYS A 14 15.45 -8.45 -13.29
CA LYS A 14 16.06 -9.71 -12.86
C LYS A 14 16.43 -9.68 -11.39
N ASP A 15 16.99 -8.58 -10.92
CA ASP A 15 17.38 -8.38 -9.52
C ASP A 15 16.12 -8.31 -8.63
N LYS A 16 15.02 -7.71 -9.09
CA LYS A 16 13.73 -7.74 -8.37
C LYS A 16 13.10 -9.13 -8.30
N THR A 17 13.19 -9.91 -9.37
CA THR A 17 12.65 -11.28 -9.40
C THR A 17 13.53 -12.26 -8.61
N GLU A 18 14.86 -12.12 -8.65
CA GLU A 18 15.78 -12.84 -7.78
C GLU A 18 15.58 -12.46 -6.30
N ASN A 19 15.28 -11.21 -5.99
CA ASN A 19 15.00 -10.79 -4.62
C ASN A 19 13.66 -11.34 -4.10
N GLU A 20 12.61 -11.39 -4.94
CA GLU A 20 11.36 -12.09 -4.61
C GLU A 20 11.55 -13.61 -4.45
N GLU A 21 12.42 -14.23 -5.25
CA GLU A 21 12.69 -15.66 -5.20
C GLU A 21 13.59 -16.04 -4.01
N ASN A 22 14.57 -15.20 -3.69
CA ASN A 22 15.36 -15.29 -2.45
C ASN A 22 14.46 -15.10 -1.23
N LEU A 23 13.55 -14.13 -1.22
CA LEU A 23 12.60 -13.94 -0.11
C LEU A 23 11.65 -15.14 0.04
N LYS A 24 11.19 -15.74 -1.07
CA LYS A 24 10.42 -17.00 -1.03
C LYS A 24 11.23 -18.18 -0.49
N ASN A 25 12.52 -18.26 -0.82
CA ASN A 25 13.42 -19.31 -0.33
C ASN A 25 13.83 -19.10 1.13
N GLU A 26 13.94 -17.85 1.57
CA GLU A 26 14.21 -17.44 2.95
C GLU A 26 13.00 -17.69 3.84
N ILE A 27 11.78 -17.40 3.36
CA ILE A 27 10.52 -17.79 4.01
C ILE A 27 10.40 -19.32 4.10
N LYS A 28 10.78 -20.07 3.05
CA LYS A 28 10.79 -21.55 3.10
C LYS A 28 11.86 -22.09 4.05
N LYS A 29 13.02 -21.44 4.16
CA LYS A 29 14.09 -21.81 5.11
C LYS A 29 13.71 -21.50 6.55
N GLU A 30 13.11 -20.34 6.84
CA GLU A 30 12.62 -19.99 8.18
C GLU A 30 11.47 -20.91 8.63
N VAL A 31 10.55 -21.27 7.72
CA VAL A 31 9.46 -22.22 8.00
C VAL A 31 10.00 -23.63 8.25
N ASN A 32 11.14 -24.01 7.64
CA ASN A 32 11.79 -25.28 7.90
C ASN A 32 12.70 -25.26 9.15
N SER A 33 13.39 -24.15 9.45
CA SER A 33 14.23 -24.03 10.64
C SER A 33 13.41 -23.87 11.93
N GLU A 34 12.27 -23.18 11.89
CA GLU A 34 11.34 -23.13 13.05
C GLU A 34 10.61 -24.47 13.27
N ASN A 35 10.44 -25.31 12.25
CA ASN A 35 9.92 -26.68 12.40
C ASN A 35 10.95 -27.62 13.05
N GLU A 36 12.26 -27.36 12.90
CA GLU A 36 13.32 -28.10 13.61
C GLU A 36 13.56 -27.54 15.02
N GLU A 37 13.43 -26.22 15.24
CA GLU A 37 13.53 -25.61 16.59
C GLU A 37 12.29 -25.85 17.46
N SER A 38 11.08 -26.03 16.88
CA SER A 38 9.91 -26.44 17.67
C SER A 38 9.91 -27.92 18.07
N MET A 39 10.94 -28.68 17.66
CA MET A 39 11.16 -30.07 18.08
C MET A 39 12.45 -30.26 18.89
N ASN A 40 13.17 -29.19 19.24
CA ASN A 40 14.38 -29.27 20.07
C ASN A 40 14.54 -28.02 20.97
N GLU A 41 13.74 -27.95 22.02
CA GLU A 41 14.16 -27.33 23.29
C GLU A 41 13.97 -28.36 24.41
N PRO A 42 14.92 -28.41 25.36
CA PRO A 42 15.34 -29.65 25.98
C PRO A 42 14.26 -30.22 26.89
N GLU A 43 13.96 -31.50 26.69
CA GLU A 43 13.57 -32.38 27.79
C GLU A 43 14.65 -32.25 28.88
N LYS A 44 14.45 -31.32 29.81
CA LYS A 44 14.94 -31.55 31.17
C LYS A 44 14.00 -32.60 31.74
N GLU A 45 14.36 -33.86 31.49
CA GLU A 45 14.10 -34.95 32.42
C GLU A 45 14.41 -34.42 33.82
N ILE A 46 13.36 -34.10 34.58
CA ILE A 46 13.46 -34.12 36.01
C ILE A 46 13.43 -35.60 36.33
N GLU A 47 14.62 -36.18 36.51
CA GLU A 47 14.82 -37.53 37.03
C GLU A 47 13.80 -37.79 38.13
N GLU A 48 12.92 -38.76 37.87
CA GLU A 48 12.13 -39.43 38.89
C GLU A 48 13.09 -40.13 39.84
N GLY A 49 13.53 -39.41 40.86
CA GLY A 49 14.28 -39.93 41.98
C GLY A 49 13.42 -40.92 42.75
N SER A 50 13.79 -42.19 42.61
CA SER A 50 13.22 -43.36 43.27
C SER A 50 13.20 -43.24 44.80
N ILE A 51 12.07 -43.60 45.42
CA ILE A 51 12.06 -44.28 46.72
C ILE A 51 11.03 -45.41 46.66
N GLU A 52 11.45 -46.55 46.15
CA GLU A 52 11.06 -47.82 46.75
C GLU A 52 11.86 -47.98 48.05
N LYS A 53 11.17 -48.10 49.19
CA LYS A 53 11.44 -49.14 50.19
C LYS A 53 10.38 -49.13 51.29
N GLY A 54 9.65 -50.25 51.35
CA GLY A 54 9.01 -50.76 52.56
C GLY A 54 7.54 -50.41 52.72
N ILE A 55 6.64 -51.31 52.33
CA ILE A 55 6.07 -52.35 53.21
C ILE A 55 5.00 -53.14 52.43
N ASP A 56 5.25 -54.44 52.43
CA ASP A 56 4.37 -55.61 52.38
C ASP A 56 3.21 -55.76 51.37
N LYS A 57 3.29 -56.88 50.66
CA LYS A 57 2.23 -57.49 49.85
C LYS A 57 1.48 -58.47 50.76
N SER A 58 0.25 -58.16 51.11
CA SER A 58 -0.77 -59.19 51.28
C SER A 58 -2.13 -58.53 51.28
N GLU A 59 -2.95 -58.94 50.29
CA GLU A 59 -4.39 -59.16 50.38
C GLU A 59 -5.18 -58.63 49.16
N ILE A 60 -5.89 -59.59 48.57
CA ILE A 60 -7.16 -59.49 47.84
C ILE A 60 -7.08 -59.33 46.32
N GLU A 61 -7.01 -60.52 45.71
CA GLU A 61 -7.96 -61.10 44.74
C GLU A 61 -8.35 -60.32 43.48
N GLU A 62 -7.97 -60.94 42.35
CA GLU A 62 -8.53 -60.77 41.03
C GLU A 62 -10.05 -61.00 41.01
N VAL A 63 -10.77 -60.10 40.36
CA VAL A 63 -11.98 -60.48 39.59
C VAL A 63 -11.83 -59.91 38.18
N LYS A 64 -11.52 -60.79 37.24
CA LYS A 64 -11.75 -60.61 35.80
C LYS A 64 -13.24 -60.76 35.50
N ILE A 65 -13.81 -59.90 34.66
CA ILE A 65 -14.80 -60.31 33.65
C ILE A 65 -14.48 -59.59 32.33
N GLU A 66 -14.56 -60.39 31.27
CA GLU A 66 -14.13 -60.19 29.89
C GLU A 66 -15.08 -59.35 29.01
N ASN A 67 -14.45 -58.83 27.94
CA ASN A 67 -14.94 -58.41 26.62
C ASN A 67 -16.28 -58.98 26.11
N VAL A 68 -17.03 -58.16 25.35
CA VAL A 68 -17.55 -58.54 24.01
C VAL A 68 -17.60 -57.31 23.08
N ALA A 69 -17.09 -57.49 21.86
CA ALA A 69 -17.13 -56.58 20.73
C ALA A 69 -18.41 -56.77 19.87
N ALA A 70 -18.89 -55.71 19.21
CA ALA A 70 -19.67 -55.82 17.97
C ALA A 70 -19.63 -54.50 17.16
N GLU A 71 -19.22 -54.63 15.89
CA GLU A 71 -19.21 -53.62 14.83
C GLU A 71 -20.62 -53.41 14.22
N LYS A 72 -20.98 -52.17 13.82
CA LYS A 72 -21.18 -51.75 12.40
C LYS A 72 -21.87 -50.38 12.25
N GLU A 73 -21.19 -49.53 11.46
CA GLU A 73 -21.63 -48.51 10.47
C GLU A 73 -23.03 -47.88 10.51
N SER A 74 -23.09 -46.54 10.56
CA SER A 74 -23.55 -45.69 9.43
C SER A 74 -23.44 -44.18 9.75
N GLU A 75 -23.28 -43.38 8.70
CA GLU A 75 -22.85 -41.99 8.68
C GLU A 75 -23.93 -40.92 8.97
N LYS A 76 -23.44 -39.74 9.35
CA LYS A 76 -23.98 -38.35 9.26
C LYS A 76 -24.95 -37.85 10.33
N GLU A 77 -24.40 -37.08 11.26
CA GLU A 77 -24.65 -35.64 11.46
C GLU A 77 -23.59 -35.11 12.45
N VAL A 78 -22.68 -34.23 11.99
CA VAL A 78 -21.76 -33.54 12.90
C VAL A 78 -22.45 -32.25 13.33
N GLU A 79 -23.30 -32.38 14.36
CA GLU A 79 -23.56 -31.27 15.27
C GLU A 79 -22.29 -31.03 16.07
N GLU A 80 -21.85 -29.77 16.09
CA GLU A 80 -20.69 -29.28 16.80
C GLU A 80 -20.98 -29.30 18.32
N GLU A 81 -20.98 -30.49 18.92
CA GLU A 81 -20.95 -30.63 20.36
C GLU A 81 -19.59 -30.14 20.87
N LYS A 82 -19.62 -28.99 21.55
CA LYS A 82 -18.54 -28.52 22.42
C LYS A 82 -18.08 -29.71 23.28
N LYS A 83 -16.85 -30.19 23.05
CA LYS A 83 -16.19 -31.10 24.00
C LYS A 83 -16.17 -30.41 25.37
N GLU A 84 -17.07 -30.80 26.26
CA GLU A 84 -17.03 -30.37 27.67
C GLU A 84 -15.63 -30.69 28.19
N SER A 85 -14.89 -29.67 28.61
CA SER A 85 -13.55 -29.84 29.20
C SER A 85 -13.67 -30.72 30.45
N ALA A 86 -12.65 -31.53 30.74
CA ALA A 86 -12.60 -32.32 31.98
C ALA A 86 -12.82 -31.44 33.23
N ALA A 87 -12.42 -30.16 33.17
CA ALA A 87 -12.70 -29.17 34.21
C ALA A 87 -14.20 -28.84 34.36
N ASP A 88 -14.97 -28.80 33.27
CA ASP A 88 -16.41 -28.56 33.30
C ASP A 88 -17.17 -29.78 33.86
N LEU A 89 -16.76 -31.00 33.51
CA LEU A 89 -17.31 -32.24 34.08
C LEU A 89 -17.01 -32.35 35.59
N ILE A 90 -15.80 -31.97 36.01
CA ILE A 90 -15.41 -31.88 37.42
C ILE A 90 -16.26 -30.80 38.12
N MET A 91 -16.41 -29.62 37.51
CA MET A 91 -17.27 -28.55 38.04
C MET A 91 -18.74 -28.96 38.14
N LYS A 92 -19.26 -29.78 37.22
CA LYS A 92 -20.65 -30.29 37.24
C LYS A 92 -20.85 -31.33 38.34
N LYS A 93 -19.88 -32.24 38.55
CA LYS A 93 -19.84 -33.14 39.72
C LYS A 93 -19.76 -32.37 41.04
N LEU A 94 -19.11 -31.20 41.06
CA LEU A 94 -18.99 -30.35 42.25
C LEU A 94 -20.20 -29.43 42.48
N LYS A 95 -20.86 -28.97 41.41
CA LYS A 95 -21.98 -28.01 41.46
C LYS A 95 -23.36 -28.62 41.65
N ASN A 96 -23.56 -29.93 41.46
CA ASN A 96 -24.84 -30.60 41.75
C ASN A 96 -25.28 -30.55 43.22
N LYS A 97 -24.53 -29.86 44.09
CA LYS A 97 -24.85 -29.63 45.51
C LYS A 97 -25.41 -28.25 45.85
N ASN A 98 -25.56 -27.30 44.91
CA ASN A 98 -26.23 -26.03 45.23
C ASN A 98 -26.92 -25.35 44.04
N ILE A 99 -28.18 -25.00 44.26
CA ILE A 99 -29.21 -24.62 43.30
C ILE A 99 -29.47 -23.10 43.34
N ASP A 100 -29.67 -22.56 42.14
CA ASP A 100 -30.54 -21.45 41.69
C ASP A 100 -30.37 -19.97 42.05
N ASN A 101 -30.62 -19.20 40.96
CA ASN A 101 -31.37 -17.93 40.82
C ASN A 101 -30.68 -16.62 41.25
N VAL A 102 -30.83 -15.48 40.56
CA VAL A 102 -31.72 -15.02 39.48
C VAL A 102 -31.10 -13.73 38.89
N GLU A 103 -31.01 -13.61 37.55
CA GLU A 103 -31.75 -12.65 36.69
C GLU A 103 -31.51 -11.14 36.95
N LYS A 104 -30.93 -10.39 35.99
CA LYS A 104 -31.55 -9.64 34.86
C LYS A 104 -32.12 -8.26 35.24
N ALA A 105 -31.73 -7.25 34.44
CA ALA A 105 -32.56 -6.24 33.74
C ALA A 105 -31.59 -5.14 33.24
N LYS A 106 -31.38 -4.85 31.94
CA LYS A 106 -32.25 -4.21 30.92
C LYS A 106 -32.93 -2.93 31.38
N ASP A 107 -32.59 -1.82 30.73
CA ASP A 107 -33.52 -0.86 30.08
C ASP A 107 -32.69 0.22 29.37
N THR A 108 -32.76 0.42 28.05
CA THR A 108 -33.80 0.98 27.14
C THR A 108 -33.89 2.52 27.09
N ALA A 109 -34.23 2.96 25.87
CA ALA A 109 -34.85 4.23 25.46
C ALA A 109 -33.96 5.43 25.06
N THR A 110 -34.30 6.33 24.11
CA THR A 110 -35.21 6.43 22.93
C THR A 110 -34.96 7.87 22.37
N THR A 111 -35.15 8.10 21.05
CA THR A 111 -35.65 9.35 20.39
C THR A 111 -34.70 10.58 20.33
N SER A 112 -34.74 11.54 19.37
CA SER A 112 -35.71 11.96 18.31
C SER A 112 -35.05 13.04 17.41
N SER A 113 -35.53 13.24 16.16
CA SER A 113 -35.56 14.46 15.27
C SER A 113 -34.27 15.27 15.01
N GLU A 114 -34.03 16.06 13.95
CA GLU A 114 -34.78 16.65 12.81
C GLU A 114 -33.75 17.25 11.80
N VAL A 115 -33.90 17.07 10.47
CA VAL A 115 -34.18 18.09 9.42
C VAL A 115 -33.00 18.85 8.75
N SER A 116 -33.00 18.76 7.39
CA SER A 116 -32.57 19.72 6.33
C SER A 116 -31.09 20.16 6.23
N THR A 117 -30.48 20.49 5.08
CA THR A 117 -30.81 20.65 3.64
C THR A 117 -29.49 20.87 2.88
N ASP A 118 -29.52 20.64 1.56
CA ASP A 118 -28.67 21.23 0.52
C ASP A 118 -27.15 20.99 0.55
N ASN A 119 -26.67 20.21 -0.42
CA ASN A 119 -25.38 20.44 -1.05
C ASN A 119 -25.54 20.31 -2.56
N THR A 120 -25.21 21.40 -3.23
CA THR A 120 -25.27 21.63 -4.66
C THR A 120 -24.15 20.88 -5.37
N GLU A 121 -24.54 20.10 -6.38
CA GLU A 121 -23.66 19.40 -7.31
C GLU A 121 -23.00 20.42 -8.25
N LEU A 122 -21.68 20.47 -8.21
CA LEU A 122 -20.84 21.07 -9.25
C LEU A 122 -20.18 19.90 -9.97
N ASP A 123 -20.65 19.57 -11.16
CA ASP A 123 -19.83 18.84 -12.11
C ASP A 123 -20.22 19.09 -13.58
N ASN A 124 -19.23 19.60 -14.30
CA ASN A 124 -18.82 19.23 -15.64
C ASN A 124 -19.78 19.41 -16.81
N ASN A 125 -19.82 20.64 -17.33
CA ASN A 125 -20.18 20.89 -18.71
C ASN A 125 -18.90 20.82 -19.58
N VAL A 126 -18.72 19.68 -20.24
CA VAL A 126 -17.75 19.48 -21.33
C VAL A 126 -18.40 20.03 -22.59
N GLU A 127 -17.98 21.22 -23.03
CA GLU A 127 -18.32 21.72 -24.36
C GLU A 127 -17.28 21.27 -25.39
N ASP A 128 -17.80 20.47 -26.33
CA ASP A 128 -17.28 20.15 -27.64
C ASP A 128 -16.64 21.37 -28.34
N ILE A 129 -15.31 21.35 -28.54
CA ILE A 129 -14.68 22.18 -29.56
C ILE A 129 -14.75 21.42 -30.88
N LYS A 130 -15.88 21.58 -31.56
CA LYS A 130 -16.01 21.29 -32.99
C LYS A 130 -15.33 22.40 -33.79
N THR A 131 -14.54 21.93 -34.74
CA THR A 131 -14.05 22.63 -35.92
C THR A 131 -15.06 23.64 -36.48
N ASP A 132 -14.68 24.93 -36.50
CA ASP A 132 -15.34 25.93 -37.34
C ASP A 132 -14.28 26.67 -38.15
N GLU A 133 -14.09 26.19 -39.38
CA GLU A 133 -13.53 26.95 -40.48
C GLU A 133 -14.50 28.07 -40.85
N SER A 134 -14.36 29.24 -40.24
CA SER A 134 -14.83 30.50 -40.81
C SER A 134 -14.24 31.69 -40.06
N VAL A 135 -12.96 31.97 -40.30
CA VAL A 135 -12.40 33.28 -39.89
C VAL A 135 -13.00 34.34 -40.80
N ASP A 136 -14.00 35.01 -40.22
CA ASP A 136 -14.60 36.26 -40.63
C ASP A 136 -13.59 37.23 -41.28
N ILE A 137 -13.77 37.41 -42.58
CA ILE A 137 -13.15 38.45 -43.41
C ILE A 137 -13.81 39.80 -43.08
N LYS A 138 -13.76 40.28 -41.82
CA LYS A 138 -14.18 41.65 -41.46
C LYS A 138 -13.38 42.20 -40.29
N LYS A 139 -12.08 42.43 -40.53
CA LYS A 139 -11.36 43.53 -39.91
C LYS A 139 -10.63 44.30 -41.00
N VAL A 140 -11.42 45.04 -41.79
CA VAL A 140 -10.90 46.16 -42.58
C VAL A 140 -10.49 47.21 -41.56
N GLU A 141 -9.26 47.07 -41.05
CA GLU A 141 -8.56 48.21 -40.48
C GLU A 141 -8.56 49.29 -41.56
N LYS A 142 -9.10 50.46 -41.21
CA LYS A 142 -9.02 51.68 -42.00
C LYS A 142 -7.55 51.94 -42.33
N VAL A 143 -7.07 51.38 -43.43
CA VAL A 143 -5.91 51.88 -44.13
C VAL A 143 -6.32 53.30 -44.50
N LYS A 144 -5.65 54.28 -43.90
CA LYS A 144 -5.59 55.65 -44.42
C LYS A 144 -5.24 55.49 -45.89
N GLU A 145 -6.25 55.60 -46.73
CA GLU A 145 -6.14 55.53 -48.17
C GLU A 145 -5.38 56.79 -48.55
N LEU A 146 -4.05 56.71 -48.53
CA LEU A 146 -3.18 57.82 -48.92
C LEU A 146 -3.66 58.23 -50.31
N GLU A 147 -4.16 59.45 -50.41
CA GLU A 147 -4.77 60.05 -51.58
C GLU A 147 -4.05 59.63 -52.87
N ARG A 148 -4.80 59.17 -53.88
CA ARG A 148 -4.26 58.92 -55.22
C ARG A 148 -3.91 60.27 -55.85
N VAL A 149 -2.70 60.76 -55.59
CA VAL A 149 -2.17 61.95 -56.25
C VAL A 149 -2.00 61.64 -57.74
N ASP A 150 -2.62 62.44 -58.61
CA ASP A 150 -2.46 62.31 -60.07
C ASP A 150 -1.16 63.00 -60.51
N TYR A 151 -0.06 62.23 -60.45
CA TYR A 151 1.31 62.66 -60.78
C TYR A 151 1.48 63.20 -62.22
N SER A 152 0.47 63.06 -63.08
CA SER A 152 0.48 63.60 -64.44
C SER A 152 0.48 65.14 -64.45
N LYS A 153 -0.17 65.77 -63.45
CA LYS A 153 -0.42 67.23 -63.42
C LYS A 153 0.64 68.03 -62.64
N LEU A 154 1.47 67.36 -61.84
CA LEU A 154 2.43 68.00 -60.93
C LEU A 154 3.70 68.50 -61.63
N SER A 155 4.24 69.64 -61.21
CA SER A 155 5.51 70.17 -61.75
C SER A 155 6.72 69.28 -61.40
N MET A 156 7.86 69.47 -62.05
CA MET A 156 9.07 68.67 -61.79
C MET A 156 9.60 68.85 -60.35
N ASP A 157 9.42 70.03 -59.77
CA ASP A 157 9.74 70.29 -58.36
C ASP A 157 8.73 69.62 -57.43
N GLU A 158 7.44 69.70 -57.74
CA GLU A 158 6.38 69.03 -56.96
C GLU A 158 6.51 67.50 -57.00
N LEU A 159 6.94 66.92 -58.13
CA LEU A 159 7.21 65.48 -58.24
C LEU A 159 8.39 65.06 -57.37
N ASN A 160 9.44 65.89 -57.29
CA ASN A 160 10.58 65.65 -56.39
C ASN A 160 10.21 65.83 -54.91
N GLN A 161 9.38 66.82 -54.58
CA GLN A 161 8.86 67.02 -53.22
C GLN A 161 7.99 65.83 -52.79
N ASN A 162 7.05 65.39 -53.63
CA ASN A 162 6.24 64.20 -53.34
C ASN A 162 7.08 62.93 -53.23
N PHE A 163 8.15 62.80 -54.02
CA PHE A 163 9.09 61.68 -53.89
C PHE A 163 9.79 61.73 -52.51
N SER A 164 10.26 62.90 -52.10
CA SER A 164 10.88 63.12 -50.78
C SER A 164 9.91 62.79 -49.64
N ASP A 165 8.68 63.30 -49.72
CA ASP A 165 7.65 63.07 -48.71
C ASP A 165 7.28 61.58 -48.59
N LEU A 166 7.25 60.87 -49.72
CA LEU A 166 7.03 59.42 -49.76
C LEU A 166 8.22 58.62 -49.21
N LEU A 167 9.44 59.15 -49.30
CA LEU A 167 10.59 58.54 -48.64
C LEU A 167 10.61 58.78 -47.13
N GLU A 168 10.15 59.92 -46.66
CA GLU A 168 10.17 60.28 -45.24
C GLU A 168 9.00 59.68 -44.46
N ASN A 169 7.80 59.66 -45.04
CA ASN A 169 6.56 59.42 -44.28
C ASN A 169 5.83 58.11 -44.62
N ALA A 170 6.25 57.38 -45.66
CA ALA A 170 5.49 56.24 -46.15
C ALA A 170 6.28 54.92 -46.13
N ASP A 171 5.56 53.82 -45.90
CA ASP A 171 6.12 52.47 -45.80
C ASP A 171 6.68 52.00 -47.16
N ILE A 172 7.96 51.61 -47.17
CA ILE A 172 8.74 51.19 -48.34
C ILE A 172 8.02 50.07 -49.14
N GLN A 173 7.20 49.25 -48.48
CA GLN A 173 6.40 48.21 -49.14
C GLN A 173 5.28 48.76 -50.02
N LYS A 174 4.58 49.79 -49.57
CA LYS A 174 3.35 50.32 -50.22
C LYS A 174 3.65 51.43 -51.24
N VAL A 175 4.88 51.94 -51.22
CA VAL A 175 5.29 53.12 -52.01
C VAL A 175 5.90 52.73 -53.37
N LYS A 176 6.22 51.44 -53.59
CA LYS A 176 6.85 50.94 -54.83
C LYS A 176 6.15 51.41 -56.10
N ASP A 177 4.83 51.21 -56.18
CA ASP A 177 4.07 51.51 -57.39
C ASP A 177 3.94 53.02 -57.62
N ARG A 178 3.91 53.81 -56.54
CA ARG A 178 3.86 55.27 -56.58
C ARG A 178 5.19 55.87 -57.02
N ILE A 179 6.29 55.36 -56.50
CA ILE A 179 7.64 55.76 -56.90
C ILE A 179 7.91 55.42 -58.37
N GLU A 180 7.43 54.27 -58.86
CA GLU A 180 7.55 53.94 -60.29
C GLU A 180 6.69 54.87 -61.15
N LEU A 181 5.48 55.23 -60.69
CA LEU A 181 4.61 56.19 -61.38
C LEU A 181 5.20 57.61 -61.40
N ILE A 182 5.82 58.06 -60.31
CA ILE A 182 6.54 59.34 -60.24
C ILE A 182 7.75 59.30 -61.19
N LYS A 183 8.51 58.20 -61.21
CA LYS A 183 9.65 58.01 -62.12
C LYS A 183 9.25 58.11 -63.59
N VAL A 184 8.20 57.41 -64.00
CA VAL A 184 7.70 57.45 -65.39
C VAL A 184 7.27 58.87 -65.78
N ASN A 185 6.53 59.55 -64.91
CA ASN A 185 6.06 60.92 -65.17
C ASN A 185 7.18 61.97 -65.15
N PHE A 186 8.16 61.81 -64.25
CA PHE A 186 9.33 62.67 -64.16
C PHE A 186 10.18 62.57 -65.44
N TYR A 187 10.61 61.37 -65.84
CA TYR A 187 11.42 61.24 -67.06
C TYR A 187 10.65 61.64 -68.33
N LYS A 188 9.33 61.42 -68.40
CA LYS A 188 8.50 61.91 -69.51
C LYS A 188 8.55 63.44 -69.65
N LYS A 189 8.49 64.17 -68.53
CA LYS A 189 8.58 65.64 -68.51
C LYS A 189 10.02 66.14 -68.72
N HIS A 190 11.01 65.41 -68.22
CA HIS A 190 12.43 65.73 -68.41
C HIS A 190 12.83 65.60 -69.87
N HIS A 191 12.43 64.50 -70.53
CA HIS A 191 12.64 64.31 -71.95
C HIS A 191 11.94 65.39 -72.78
N ALA A 192 10.71 65.80 -72.43
CA ALA A 192 10.03 66.91 -73.09
C ALA A 192 10.78 68.25 -72.93
N LYS A 193 11.35 68.53 -71.74
CA LYS A 193 12.18 69.73 -71.48
C LYS A 193 13.47 69.71 -72.32
N ILE A 194 14.14 68.58 -72.40
CA ILE A 194 15.33 68.38 -73.26
C ILE A 194 14.96 68.52 -74.74
N GLU A 195 13.85 67.96 -75.20
CA GLU A 195 13.41 68.10 -76.59
C GLU A 195 13.07 69.54 -76.97
N LEU A 196 12.46 70.31 -76.05
CA LEU A 196 12.22 71.74 -76.25
C LEU A 196 13.54 72.53 -76.27
N ALA A 197 14.49 72.21 -75.40
CA ALA A 197 15.82 72.80 -75.41
C ALA A 197 16.58 72.48 -76.72
N LYS A 198 16.49 71.23 -77.21
CA LYS A 198 17.03 70.82 -78.52
C LYS A 198 16.38 71.60 -79.67
N LYS A 199 15.05 71.76 -79.67
CA LYS A 199 14.32 72.52 -80.70
C LYS A 199 14.70 74.00 -80.72
N LYS A 200 14.88 74.62 -79.55
CA LYS A 200 15.37 76.01 -79.44
C LYS A 200 16.82 76.13 -79.92
N PHE A 201 17.69 75.21 -79.54
CA PHE A 201 19.08 75.17 -79.97
C PHE A 201 19.24 75.00 -81.50
N ILE A 202 18.34 74.24 -82.13
CA ILE A 202 18.26 74.10 -83.60
C ILE A 202 17.71 75.38 -84.26
N ALA A 203 16.76 76.07 -83.64
CA ALA A 203 16.17 77.31 -84.15
C ALA A 203 17.14 78.51 -84.08
N ASP A 204 18.07 78.51 -83.11
CA ASP A 204 19.12 79.53 -82.95
C ASP A 204 20.31 79.32 -83.92
N GLY A 205 20.23 78.38 -84.87
CA GLY A 205 21.17 78.23 -85.99
C GLY A 205 22.41 77.38 -85.71
N SER A 206 22.44 76.60 -84.63
CA SER A 206 23.57 75.73 -84.25
C SER A 206 23.43 74.29 -84.80
N LYS A 207 24.55 73.60 -85.09
CA LYS A 207 24.55 72.21 -85.60
C LYS A 207 24.16 71.21 -84.51
N LEU A 208 23.42 70.16 -84.91
CA LEU A 208 22.86 69.12 -84.03
C LEU A 208 23.91 68.40 -83.16
N GLU A 209 25.17 68.36 -83.60
CA GLU A 209 26.26 67.60 -82.97
C GLU A 209 26.85 68.25 -81.72
N ASP A 210 26.64 69.55 -81.49
CA ASP A 210 27.19 70.29 -80.35
C ASP A 210 26.22 70.42 -79.15
N PHE A 211 25.01 69.85 -79.23
CA PHE A 211 24.04 69.93 -78.15
C PHE A 211 24.47 69.08 -76.94
N LYS A 212 24.97 69.75 -75.90
CA LYS A 212 25.10 69.17 -74.56
C LYS A 212 23.82 69.46 -73.77
N PRO A 213 23.06 68.44 -73.33
CA PRO A 213 21.97 68.66 -72.39
C PRO A 213 22.50 69.40 -71.16
N GLU A 214 21.88 70.51 -70.80
CA GLU A 214 22.20 71.25 -69.58
C GLU A 214 21.90 70.37 -68.36
N GLU A 215 22.82 70.29 -67.40
CA GLU A 215 22.67 69.47 -66.20
C GLU A 215 21.49 69.99 -65.36
N ASP A 216 20.37 69.29 -65.41
CA ASP A 216 19.16 69.68 -64.69
C ASP A 216 19.33 69.32 -63.20
N LYS A 217 19.46 70.34 -62.35
CA LYS A 217 19.48 70.21 -60.88
C LYS A 217 18.29 69.39 -60.35
N GLN A 218 17.16 69.36 -61.07
CA GLN A 218 16.00 68.55 -60.71
C GLN A 218 16.21 67.06 -60.97
N GLU A 219 16.95 66.69 -62.02
CA GLU A 219 17.29 65.30 -62.36
C GLU A 219 18.32 64.72 -61.39
N GLU A 220 19.30 65.51 -60.96
CA GLU A 220 20.26 65.11 -59.93
C GLU A 220 19.59 64.80 -58.60
N LYS A 221 18.66 65.67 -58.16
CA LYS A 221 17.85 65.44 -56.95
C LYS A 221 17.01 64.17 -57.07
N PHE A 222 16.37 63.94 -58.23
CA PHE A 222 15.60 62.73 -58.48
C PHE A 222 16.46 61.45 -58.43
N LYS A 223 17.64 61.47 -59.07
CA LYS A 223 18.60 60.35 -59.04
C LYS A 223 19.09 60.06 -57.62
N ALA A 224 19.39 61.09 -56.84
CA ALA A 224 19.79 60.95 -55.44
C ALA A 224 18.66 60.30 -54.61
N PHE A 225 17.43 60.79 -54.72
CA PHE A 225 16.28 60.19 -54.02
C PHE A 225 16.01 58.75 -54.46
N TYR A 226 16.15 58.44 -55.75
CA TYR A 226 15.99 57.09 -56.27
C TYR A 226 17.10 56.13 -55.77
N SER A 227 18.34 56.61 -55.60
CA SER A 227 19.41 55.82 -54.97
C SER A 227 19.05 55.49 -53.52
N VAL A 228 18.62 56.50 -52.75
CA VAL A 228 18.18 56.31 -51.36
C VAL A 228 17.00 55.34 -51.28
N TYR A 229 16.03 55.43 -52.20
CA TYR A 229 14.93 54.46 -52.28
C TYR A 229 15.42 53.03 -52.54
N LYS A 230 16.32 52.85 -53.51
CA LYS A 230 16.88 51.55 -53.88
C LYS A 230 17.66 50.94 -52.70
N GLU A 231 18.46 51.73 -52.01
CA GLU A 231 19.20 51.33 -50.82
C GLU A 231 18.25 50.93 -49.68
N ARG A 232 17.25 51.76 -49.37
CA ARG A 232 16.24 51.45 -48.32
C ARG A 232 15.44 50.20 -48.65
N ARG A 233 15.08 49.99 -49.92
CA ARG A 233 14.36 48.78 -50.38
C ARG A 233 15.24 47.54 -50.32
N ALA A 234 16.51 47.65 -50.73
CA ALA A 234 17.46 46.56 -50.61
C ALA A 234 17.70 46.20 -49.13
N ALA A 235 17.87 47.20 -48.26
CA ALA A 235 18.01 47.01 -46.82
C ALA A 235 16.76 46.36 -46.20
N TYR A 236 15.56 46.79 -46.60
CA TYR A 236 14.30 46.17 -46.15
C TYR A 236 14.18 44.70 -46.61
N GLY A 237 14.51 44.41 -47.88
CA GLY A 237 14.53 43.04 -48.41
C GLY A 237 15.52 42.15 -47.66
N ALA A 238 16.72 42.66 -47.40
CA ALA A 238 17.75 41.98 -46.62
C ALA A 238 17.30 41.74 -45.17
N GLN A 239 16.63 42.70 -44.53
CA GLN A 239 16.07 42.56 -43.19
C GLN A 239 14.95 41.52 -43.14
N LEU A 240 14.07 41.50 -44.14
CA LEU A 240 13.00 40.51 -44.25
C LEU A 240 13.57 39.10 -44.46
N GLU A 241 14.59 38.94 -45.30
CA GLU A 241 15.29 37.66 -45.47
C GLU A 241 16.01 37.23 -44.19
N LYS A 242 16.66 38.16 -43.49
CA LYS A 242 17.28 37.91 -42.18
C LYS A 242 16.24 37.45 -41.15
N ASN A 243 15.08 38.10 -41.09
CA ASN A 243 13.97 37.70 -40.21
C ASN A 243 13.44 36.31 -40.58
N LYS A 244 13.25 36.02 -41.87
CA LYS A 244 12.82 34.70 -42.36
C LYS A 244 13.83 33.59 -42.01
N LYS A 245 15.13 33.87 -42.14
CA LYS A 245 16.19 32.93 -41.72
C LYS A 245 16.21 32.73 -40.21
N GLY A 246 16.07 33.79 -39.42
CA GLY A 246 15.97 33.67 -37.96
C GLY A 246 14.73 32.88 -37.50
N ASN A 247 13.59 33.05 -38.18
CA ASN A 247 12.38 32.25 -37.92
C ASN A 247 12.58 30.78 -38.30
N LEU A 248 13.30 30.50 -39.39
CA LEU A 248 13.66 29.13 -39.79
C LEU A 248 14.52 28.46 -38.71
N GLU A 249 15.54 29.14 -38.19
CA GLU A 249 16.37 28.64 -37.10
C GLU A 249 15.57 28.39 -35.82
N LYS A 250 14.66 29.30 -35.44
CA LYS A 250 13.76 29.10 -34.30
C LYS A 250 12.88 27.86 -34.48
N LYS A 251 12.33 27.65 -35.66
CA LYS A 251 11.49 26.48 -35.96
C LYS A 251 12.29 25.16 -35.94
N TYR A 252 13.53 25.15 -36.41
CA TYR A 252 14.39 23.98 -36.26
C TYR A 252 14.75 23.71 -34.79
N LYS A 253 15.02 24.74 -33.99
CA LYS A 253 15.24 24.58 -32.54
C LYS A 253 14.03 23.97 -31.85
N ILE A 254 12.82 24.44 -32.16
CA ILE A 254 11.58 23.87 -31.62
C ILE A 254 11.48 22.37 -31.95
N ILE A 255 11.86 21.96 -33.16
CA ILE A 255 11.86 20.54 -33.55
C ILE A 255 12.89 19.74 -32.74
N ASP A 256 14.09 20.30 -32.54
CA ASP A 256 15.12 19.66 -31.71
C ASP A 256 14.69 19.56 -30.24
N ASP A 257 14.01 20.58 -29.70
CA ASP A 257 13.46 20.57 -28.35
C ASP A 257 12.35 19.51 -28.21
N ILE A 258 11.43 19.38 -29.19
CA ILE A 258 10.43 18.29 -29.22
C ILE A 258 11.12 16.92 -29.23
N LYS A 259 12.22 16.78 -29.98
CA LYS A 259 12.99 15.54 -30.02
C LYS A 259 13.68 15.25 -28.68
N GLU A 260 14.17 16.25 -27.97
CA GLU A 260 14.74 16.09 -26.64
C GLU A 260 13.68 15.64 -25.63
N LEU A 261 12.48 16.23 -25.68
CA LEU A 261 11.34 15.83 -24.83
C LEU A 261 10.97 14.35 -24.96
N ILE A 262 11.06 13.77 -26.16
CA ILE A 262 10.77 12.36 -26.40
C ILE A 262 11.82 11.44 -25.75
N ASN A 263 13.06 11.90 -25.61
CA ASN A 263 14.14 11.12 -25.02
C ASN A 263 14.34 11.41 -23.52
N GLY A 264 13.69 12.43 -22.97
CA GLY A 264 13.76 12.79 -21.56
C GLY A 264 12.93 11.85 -20.67
N GLN A 265 13.41 11.56 -19.46
CA GLN A 265 12.69 10.78 -18.44
C GLN A 265 11.78 11.64 -17.55
N GLU A 266 11.36 12.82 -18.02
CA GLU A 266 10.58 13.74 -17.21
C GLU A 266 9.13 13.30 -16.99
N SER A 267 8.50 13.83 -15.95
CA SER A 267 7.09 13.54 -15.62
C SER A 267 6.16 13.92 -16.78
N MET A 268 5.21 13.02 -17.12
CA MET A 268 4.31 13.15 -18.28
C MET A 268 3.60 14.52 -18.37
N ASN A 269 3.03 15.00 -17.26
CA ASN A 269 2.32 16.29 -17.24
C ASN A 269 3.24 17.45 -17.66
N LYS A 270 4.49 17.45 -17.20
CA LYS A 270 5.48 18.47 -17.56
C LYS A 270 5.83 18.39 -19.05
N THR A 271 6.11 17.20 -19.56
CA THR A 271 6.42 16.99 -20.99
C THR A 271 5.29 17.44 -21.92
N PHE A 272 4.03 17.25 -21.51
CA PHE A 272 2.86 17.70 -22.29
C PHE A 272 2.70 19.23 -22.28
N HIS A 273 2.91 19.88 -21.14
CA HIS A 273 2.88 21.34 -21.06
C HIS A 273 3.99 21.98 -21.89
N GLU A 274 5.23 21.48 -21.75
CA GLU A 274 6.37 21.95 -22.55
C GLU A 274 6.15 21.73 -24.04
N PHE A 275 5.59 20.59 -24.44
CA PHE A 275 5.20 20.34 -25.82
C PHE A 275 4.15 21.36 -26.31
N LYS A 276 3.12 21.66 -25.50
CA LYS A 276 2.09 22.65 -25.86
C LYS A 276 2.68 24.05 -26.01
N ASP A 277 3.63 24.42 -25.17
CA ASP A 277 4.34 25.70 -25.27
C ASP A 277 5.20 25.77 -26.53
N LEU A 278 5.87 24.68 -26.90
CA LEU A 278 6.62 24.56 -28.16
C LEU A 278 5.69 24.66 -29.39
N GLN A 279 4.49 24.08 -29.34
CA GLN A 279 3.48 24.26 -30.38
C GLN A 279 3.04 25.72 -30.50
N ASN A 280 2.79 26.40 -29.38
CA ASN A 280 2.43 27.82 -29.39
C ASN A 280 3.56 28.67 -30.00
N GLN A 281 4.81 28.42 -29.62
CA GLN A 281 5.99 29.08 -30.18
C GLN A 281 6.15 28.81 -31.68
N TRP A 282 5.78 27.61 -32.15
CA TRP A 282 5.78 27.27 -33.57
C TRP A 282 4.76 28.07 -34.37
N HIS A 283 3.57 28.28 -33.82
CA HIS A 283 2.51 29.08 -34.42
C HIS A 283 2.81 30.59 -34.39
N GLU A 284 3.45 31.07 -33.32
CA GLU A 284 3.92 32.47 -33.21
C GLU A 284 5.12 32.76 -34.12
N ALA A 285 5.94 31.75 -34.42
CA ALA A 285 7.05 31.86 -35.36
C ALA A 285 6.52 32.13 -36.77
N GLY A 286 6.65 33.39 -37.20
CA GLY A 286 6.11 33.92 -38.45
C GLY A 286 6.74 33.36 -39.74
N LEU A 287 6.74 34.18 -40.79
CA LEU A 287 7.10 33.77 -42.16
C LEU A 287 8.51 33.17 -42.28
N VAL A 288 8.62 32.13 -43.11
CA VAL A 288 9.82 31.31 -43.36
C VAL A 288 10.13 31.29 -44.86
N PRO A 289 11.37 31.02 -45.30
CA PRO A 289 11.68 30.88 -46.73
C PRO A 289 10.89 29.73 -47.38
N GLN A 290 10.19 30.01 -48.49
CA GLN A 290 9.28 29.06 -49.16
C GLN A 290 9.93 27.72 -49.54
N ALA A 291 11.23 27.73 -49.82
CA ALA A 291 11.99 26.53 -50.20
C ALA A 291 12.05 25.47 -49.10
N GLU A 292 12.08 25.89 -47.83
CA GLU A 292 12.25 24.99 -46.68
C GLU A 292 10.92 24.63 -46.01
N VAL A 293 9.82 25.30 -46.36
CA VAL A 293 8.51 25.14 -45.69
C VAL A 293 8.05 23.68 -45.69
N LYS A 294 8.14 22.99 -46.82
CA LYS A 294 7.68 21.60 -46.94
C LYS A 294 8.49 20.68 -46.03
N LYS A 295 9.82 20.71 -46.16
CA LYS A 295 10.74 19.88 -45.37
C LYS A 295 10.59 20.15 -43.87
N LEU A 296 10.43 21.42 -43.50
CA LEU A 296 10.24 21.87 -42.14
C LEU A 296 8.92 21.34 -41.55
N TRP A 297 7.84 21.42 -42.33
CA TRP A 297 6.54 20.90 -41.93
C TRP A 297 6.53 19.37 -41.81
N ASP A 298 7.10 18.66 -42.77
CA ASP A 298 7.25 17.19 -42.74
C ASP A 298 8.05 16.75 -41.50
N SER A 299 9.14 17.47 -41.19
CA SER A 299 9.98 17.19 -40.01
C SER A 299 9.21 17.45 -38.72
N TYR A 300 8.55 18.60 -38.59
CA TYR A 300 7.73 18.92 -37.43
C TYR A 300 6.61 17.90 -37.21
N HIS A 301 5.86 17.56 -38.26
CA HIS A 301 4.77 16.59 -38.17
C HIS A 301 5.27 15.21 -37.73
N HIS A 302 6.39 14.74 -38.29
CA HIS A 302 7.00 13.48 -37.87
C HIS A 302 7.33 13.44 -36.37
N TRP A 303 7.93 14.50 -35.83
CA TRP A 303 8.27 14.56 -34.41
C TRP A 303 7.05 14.73 -33.51
N VAL A 304 6.02 15.44 -33.98
CA VAL A 304 4.72 15.52 -33.31
C VAL A 304 4.04 14.15 -33.24
N GLU A 305 4.00 13.40 -34.34
CA GLU A 305 3.48 12.02 -34.36
C GLU A 305 4.26 11.14 -33.38
N LYS A 306 5.60 11.22 -33.40
CA LYS A 306 6.45 10.47 -32.46
C LYS A 306 6.21 10.83 -31.00
N PHE A 307 5.91 12.09 -30.70
CA PHE A 307 5.55 12.52 -29.35
C PHE A 307 4.21 11.93 -28.91
N TYR A 308 3.18 11.93 -29.77
CA TYR A 308 1.90 11.28 -29.45
C TYR A 308 2.03 9.76 -29.33
N ASP A 309 2.84 9.12 -30.17
CA ASP A 309 3.18 7.69 -30.02
C ASP A 309 3.85 7.43 -28.66
N TYR A 310 4.79 8.28 -28.24
CA TYR A 310 5.45 8.19 -26.93
C TYR A 310 4.46 8.37 -25.77
N VAL A 311 3.59 9.37 -25.82
CA VAL A 311 2.55 9.60 -24.80
C VAL A 311 1.60 8.42 -24.73
N LYS A 312 1.17 7.89 -25.88
CA LYS A 312 0.30 6.71 -25.96
C LYS A 312 0.98 5.47 -25.38
N LEU A 313 2.22 5.20 -25.76
CA LEU A 313 3.00 4.07 -25.24
C LEU A 313 3.17 4.15 -23.73
N ASN A 314 3.47 5.32 -23.18
CA ASN A 314 3.57 5.52 -21.74
C ASN A 314 2.23 5.34 -21.02
N LYS A 315 1.13 5.79 -21.63
CA LYS A 315 -0.23 5.55 -21.10
C LYS A 315 -0.52 4.05 -21.08
N GLU A 316 -0.25 3.34 -22.18
CA GLU A 316 -0.44 1.90 -22.29
C GLU A 316 0.44 1.14 -21.28
N LEU A 317 1.69 1.56 -21.09
CA LEU A 317 2.60 0.99 -20.09
C LEU A 317 2.04 1.17 -18.67
N ARG A 318 1.54 2.36 -18.35
CA ARG A 318 0.91 2.64 -17.05
C ARG A 318 -0.36 1.84 -16.83
N ASP A 319 -1.21 1.73 -17.84
CA ASP A 319 -2.44 0.93 -17.77
C ASP A 319 -2.12 -0.55 -17.60
N LEU A 320 -1.05 -1.03 -18.25
CA LEU A 320 -0.52 -2.38 -18.08
C LEU A 320 0.04 -2.60 -16.67
N ASP A 321 0.78 -1.65 -16.11
CA ASP A 321 1.28 -1.69 -14.74
C ASP A 321 0.15 -1.70 -13.71
N LEU A 322 -0.86 -0.85 -13.89
CA LEU A 322 -2.07 -0.83 -13.07
C LEU A 322 -2.80 -2.19 -13.15
N LYS A 323 -2.90 -2.78 -14.35
CA LYS A 323 -3.49 -4.11 -14.55
C LYS A 323 -2.67 -5.22 -13.87
N LYS A 324 -1.34 -5.20 -14.00
CA LYS A 324 -0.46 -6.15 -13.29
C LYS A 324 -0.59 -6.00 -11.77
N ASN A 325 -0.64 -4.77 -11.26
CA ASN A 325 -0.85 -4.52 -9.84
C ASN A 325 -2.22 -5.04 -9.38
N MET A 326 -3.27 -4.84 -10.16
CA MET A 326 -4.60 -5.39 -9.90
C MET A 326 -4.54 -6.92 -9.79
N GLU A 327 -3.92 -7.60 -10.76
CA GLU A 327 -3.76 -9.06 -10.76
C GLU A 327 -2.96 -9.54 -9.53
N ARG A 328 -1.88 -8.84 -9.16
CA ARG A 328 -1.13 -9.14 -7.94
C ARG A 328 -1.97 -8.97 -6.68
N LYS A 329 -2.77 -7.90 -6.56
CA LYS A 329 -3.66 -7.71 -5.40
C LYS A 329 -4.78 -8.75 -5.35
N LEU A 330 -5.32 -9.14 -6.49
CA LEU A 330 -6.29 -10.24 -6.58
C LEU A 330 -5.68 -11.57 -6.10
N ASN A 331 -4.45 -11.87 -6.50
CA ASN A 331 -3.72 -13.04 -6.00
C ASN A 331 -3.48 -12.97 -4.49
N LEU A 332 -3.22 -11.78 -3.92
CA LEU A 332 -3.14 -11.63 -2.47
C LEU A 332 -4.49 -11.88 -1.79
N CYS A 333 -5.61 -11.43 -2.37
CA CYS A 333 -6.94 -11.74 -1.86
C CYS A 333 -7.21 -13.25 -1.85
N GLN A 334 -6.87 -13.94 -2.95
CA GLN A 334 -7.02 -15.40 -3.05
C GLN A 334 -6.19 -16.12 -1.98
N LYS A 335 -4.90 -15.77 -1.86
CA LYS A 335 -4.03 -16.32 -0.81
C LYS A 335 -4.58 -16.05 0.59
N ALA A 336 -5.10 -14.84 0.85
CA ALA A 336 -5.72 -14.54 2.14
C ALA A 336 -6.97 -15.41 2.38
N GLU A 337 -7.76 -15.69 1.35
CA GLU A 337 -8.94 -16.57 1.46
C GLU A 337 -8.55 -18.03 1.70
N GLU A 338 -7.45 -18.50 1.10
CA GLU A 338 -6.90 -19.83 1.39
C GLU A 338 -6.50 -19.97 2.88
N LEU A 339 -6.00 -18.90 3.50
CA LEU A 339 -5.67 -18.90 4.94
C LEU A 339 -6.89 -19.08 5.86
N LEU A 340 -8.12 -18.84 5.37
CA LEU A 340 -9.34 -19.13 6.13
C LEU A 340 -9.61 -20.63 6.25
N LEU A 341 -9.10 -21.43 5.30
CA LEU A 341 -9.25 -22.89 5.29
C LEU A 341 -8.15 -23.57 6.12
N GLU A 342 -7.06 -22.87 6.41
CA GLU A 342 -5.98 -23.41 7.24
C GLU A 342 -6.42 -23.53 8.71
N PRO A 343 -6.26 -24.70 9.36
CA PRO A 343 -6.68 -24.90 10.75
C PRO A 343 -5.77 -24.19 11.76
N LYS A 344 -4.55 -23.81 11.37
CA LYS A 344 -3.53 -23.26 12.27
C LYS A 344 -3.65 -21.74 12.39
N VAL A 345 -4.49 -21.28 13.32
CA VAL A 345 -4.81 -19.85 13.53
C VAL A 345 -3.56 -18.94 13.67
N VAL A 346 -2.55 -19.38 14.42
CA VAL A 346 -1.33 -18.57 14.68
C VAL A 346 -0.48 -18.42 13.42
N THR A 347 -0.33 -19.49 12.63
CA THR A 347 0.45 -19.42 11.37
C THR A 347 -0.31 -18.61 10.33
N SER A 348 -1.62 -18.80 10.21
CA SER A 348 -2.46 -18.01 9.31
C SER A 348 -2.35 -16.50 9.59
N PHE A 349 -2.31 -16.10 10.87
CA PHE A 349 -2.11 -14.70 11.26
C PHE A 349 -0.71 -14.18 10.91
N LYS A 350 0.37 -14.95 11.14
CA LYS A 350 1.73 -14.57 10.72
C LYS A 350 1.81 -14.38 9.20
N VAL A 351 1.24 -15.28 8.41
CA VAL A 351 1.22 -15.17 6.94
C VAL A 351 0.39 -13.98 6.49
N LEU A 352 -0.75 -13.71 7.13
CA LEU A 352 -1.57 -12.53 6.85
C LEU A 352 -0.79 -11.22 7.05
N GLN A 353 0.06 -11.11 8.08
CA GLN A 353 0.93 -9.95 8.28
C GLN A 353 1.92 -9.76 7.11
N LYS A 354 2.50 -10.86 6.59
CA LYS A 354 3.35 -10.81 5.39
C LYS A 354 2.56 -10.34 4.18
N LEU A 355 1.31 -10.80 4.00
CA LEU A 355 0.43 -10.33 2.92
C LEU A 355 0.11 -8.83 3.02
N HIS A 356 -0.06 -8.28 4.23
CA HIS A 356 -0.21 -6.83 4.43
C HIS A 356 1.04 -6.04 4.01
N GLY A 357 2.23 -6.58 4.26
CA GLY A 357 3.49 -6.03 3.75
C GLY A 357 3.48 -5.94 2.22
N LEU A 358 3.23 -7.07 1.56
CA LEU A 358 3.15 -7.15 0.10
C LEU A 358 2.06 -6.24 -0.49
N TRP A 359 0.91 -6.12 0.18
CA TRP A 359 -0.18 -5.23 -0.26
C TRP A 359 0.25 -3.76 -0.31
N ARG A 360 1.09 -3.33 0.65
CA ARG A 360 1.62 -1.96 0.73
C ARG A 360 2.69 -1.71 -0.34
N GLU A 361 3.47 -2.72 -0.68
CA GLU A 361 4.48 -2.66 -1.73
C GLU A 361 3.85 -2.61 -3.13
N ILE A 362 2.74 -3.31 -3.34
CA ILE A 362 2.00 -3.24 -4.61
C ILE A 362 1.36 -1.85 -4.74
N GLY A 363 1.72 -1.18 -5.83
CA GLY A 363 1.27 0.16 -6.17
C GLY A 363 -0.24 0.31 -6.43
N PRO A 364 -0.66 1.43 -7.03
CA PRO A 364 -2.07 1.70 -7.31
C PRO A 364 -2.66 0.70 -8.31
N VAL A 365 -3.98 0.61 -8.29
CA VAL A 365 -4.84 -0.27 -9.08
C VAL A 365 -5.83 0.64 -9.84
N PRO A 366 -6.43 0.19 -10.96
CA PRO A 366 -7.47 0.96 -11.65
C PRO A 366 -8.56 1.41 -10.68
N THR A 367 -8.98 2.68 -10.81
CA THR A 367 -9.93 3.33 -9.89
C THR A 367 -11.24 2.58 -9.76
N GLU A 368 -11.71 1.97 -10.85
CA GLU A 368 -12.96 1.19 -10.92
C GLU A 368 -13.01 -0.01 -9.97
N LYS A 369 -11.87 -0.69 -9.75
CA LYS A 369 -11.80 -1.95 -8.98
C LYS A 369 -11.07 -1.83 -7.66
N LYS A 370 -10.54 -0.64 -7.37
CA LYS A 370 -9.74 -0.39 -6.16
C LYS A 370 -10.51 -0.74 -4.89
N ASP A 371 -11.74 -0.28 -4.79
CA ASP A 371 -12.55 -0.42 -3.57
C ASP A 371 -13.07 -1.86 -3.41
N GLU A 372 -13.44 -2.51 -4.52
CA GLU A 372 -13.87 -3.92 -4.51
C GLU A 372 -12.76 -4.85 -4.00
N ILE A 373 -11.54 -4.72 -4.52
CA ILE A 373 -10.41 -5.56 -4.13
C ILE A 373 -10.01 -5.26 -2.67
N TRP A 374 -10.06 -3.99 -2.27
CA TRP A 374 -9.78 -3.60 -0.89
C TRP A 374 -10.79 -4.19 0.09
N GLU A 375 -12.09 -4.05 -0.16
CA GLU A 375 -13.13 -4.61 0.71
C GLU A 375 -13.07 -6.14 0.77
N ARG A 376 -12.72 -6.81 -0.34
CA ARG A 376 -12.48 -8.27 -0.35
C ARG A 376 -11.31 -8.65 0.57
N PHE A 377 -10.17 -7.98 0.44
CA PHE A 377 -9.00 -8.24 1.28
C PHE A 377 -9.27 -7.93 2.77
N LYS A 378 -9.95 -6.81 3.04
CA LYS A 378 -10.31 -6.36 4.39
C LYS A 378 -11.30 -7.30 5.06
N LYS A 379 -12.29 -7.82 4.32
CA LYS A 379 -13.23 -8.82 4.84
C LYS A 379 -12.49 -10.04 5.37
N THR A 380 -11.63 -10.63 4.54
CA THR A 380 -10.83 -11.80 4.91
C THR A 380 -9.89 -11.52 6.08
N THR A 381 -9.23 -10.36 6.05
CA THR A 381 -8.37 -9.87 7.16
C THR A 381 -9.14 -9.79 8.47
N THR A 382 -10.35 -9.22 8.45
CA THR A 382 -11.20 -9.06 9.63
C THR A 382 -11.60 -10.41 10.21
N THR A 383 -11.96 -11.37 9.35
CA THR A 383 -12.28 -12.74 9.77
C THR A 383 -11.09 -13.45 10.40
N ILE A 384 -9.90 -13.40 9.80
CA ILE A 384 -8.70 -14.05 10.36
C ILE A 384 -8.32 -13.40 11.71
N ASN A 385 -8.37 -12.07 11.80
CA ASN A 385 -8.07 -11.36 13.05
C ASN A 385 -9.08 -11.72 14.16
N LYS A 386 -10.36 -11.87 13.81
CA LYS A 386 -11.39 -12.34 14.74
C LYS A 386 -11.09 -13.76 15.20
N ASN A 387 -10.80 -14.69 14.29
CA ASN A 387 -10.46 -16.08 14.65
C ASN A 387 -9.23 -16.15 15.54
N HIS A 388 -8.23 -15.31 15.29
CA HIS A 388 -7.05 -15.16 16.14
C HIS A 388 -7.41 -14.68 17.54
N GLN A 389 -8.21 -13.61 17.65
CA GLN A 389 -8.68 -13.11 18.93
C GLN A 389 -9.48 -14.17 19.71
N ASP A 390 -10.45 -14.80 19.05
CA ASP A 390 -11.32 -15.83 19.62
C ASP A 390 -10.50 -17.04 20.12
N TYR A 391 -9.45 -17.44 19.40
CA TYR A 391 -8.54 -18.51 19.82
C TYR A 391 -7.80 -18.19 21.12
N PHE A 392 -7.23 -16.99 21.24
CA PHE A 392 -6.51 -16.58 22.46
C PHE A 392 -7.45 -16.29 23.63
N GLU A 393 -8.65 -15.77 23.37
CA GLU A 393 -9.70 -15.61 24.38
C GLU A 393 -10.16 -16.97 24.92
N GLY A 394 -10.40 -17.94 24.02
CA GLY A 394 -10.73 -19.31 24.38
C GLY A 394 -9.65 -19.97 25.22
N LEU A 395 -8.38 -19.87 24.80
CA LEU A 395 -7.24 -20.40 25.55
C LEU A 395 -7.11 -19.77 26.94
N LYS A 396 -7.32 -18.45 27.06
CA LYS A 396 -7.29 -17.74 28.34
C LYS A 396 -8.46 -18.16 29.24
N ALA A 397 -9.65 -18.32 28.68
CA ALA A 397 -10.83 -18.78 29.40
C ALA A 397 -10.64 -20.22 29.92
N GLU A 398 -10.10 -21.11 29.09
CA GLU A 398 -9.77 -22.48 29.47
C GLU A 398 -8.73 -22.51 30.61
N GLN A 399 -7.64 -21.75 30.51
CA GLN A 399 -6.65 -21.62 31.58
C GLN A 399 -7.29 -21.10 32.88
N GLN A 400 -8.20 -20.11 32.79
CA GLN A 400 -8.90 -19.59 33.96
C GLN A 400 -9.85 -20.63 34.58
N ASN A 401 -10.52 -21.44 33.76
CA ASN A 401 -11.35 -22.54 34.24
C ASN A 401 -10.51 -23.64 34.89
N ASN A 402 -9.35 -23.97 34.31
CA ASN A 402 -8.37 -24.89 34.89
C ASN A 402 -7.87 -24.39 36.25
N LEU A 403 -7.57 -23.10 36.36
CA LEU A 403 -7.20 -22.47 37.62
C LEU A 403 -8.32 -22.60 38.67
N LYS A 404 -9.57 -22.27 38.33
CA LYS A 404 -10.72 -22.44 39.24
C LYS A 404 -10.88 -23.87 39.70
N ALA A 405 -10.80 -24.83 38.77
CA ALA A 405 -10.89 -26.26 39.09
C ALA A 405 -9.75 -26.68 40.03
N LYS A 406 -8.51 -26.24 39.76
CA LYS A 406 -7.34 -26.50 40.63
C LYS A 406 -7.48 -25.86 42.01
N THR A 407 -8.04 -24.66 42.11
CA THR A 407 -8.33 -24.01 43.39
C THR A 407 -9.37 -24.78 44.19
N LEU A 408 -10.45 -25.25 43.56
CA LEU A 408 -11.46 -26.08 44.23
C LEU A 408 -10.89 -27.41 44.73
N LEU A 409 -9.96 -28.03 43.98
CA LEU A 409 -9.25 -29.23 44.46
C LEU A 409 -8.39 -28.91 45.69
N CYS A 410 -7.71 -27.77 45.73
CA CYS A 410 -6.94 -27.35 46.90
C CYS A 410 -7.86 -27.13 48.11
N GLU A 411 -8.97 -26.40 47.92
CA GLU A 411 -9.94 -26.11 48.97
C GLU A 411 -10.55 -27.40 49.54
N LYS A 412 -10.86 -28.39 48.70
CA LYS A 412 -11.34 -29.70 49.16
C LYS A 412 -10.33 -30.45 50.02
N ILE A 413 -9.05 -30.47 49.64
CA ILE A 413 -8.01 -31.14 50.43
C ILE A 413 -7.78 -30.39 51.74
N GLU A 414 -7.84 -29.06 51.71
CA GLU A 414 -7.78 -28.22 52.91
C GLU A 414 -8.97 -28.48 53.85
N GLU A 415 -10.18 -28.62 53.33
CA GLU A 415 -11.37 -29.01 54.09
C GLU A 415 -11.20 -30.39 54.73
N THR A 416 -10.68 -31.38 53.98
CA THR A 416 -10.36 -32.71 54.54
C THR A 416 -9.31 -32.64 55.65
N ASN A 417 -8.35 -31.70 55.56
CA ASN A 417 -7.34 -31.49 56.61
C ASN A 417 -7.90 -30.85 57.88
N GLU A 418 -9.00 -30.11 57.79
CA GLU A 418 -9.67 -29.50 58.95
C GLU A 418 -10.55 -30.50 59.71
N LEU A 419 -10.85 -31.67 59.13
CA LEU A 419 -11.60 -32.73 59.80
C LEU A 419 -10.74 -33.42 60.87
N GLU A 420 -11.25 -33.50 62.10
CA GLU A 420 -10.62 -34.26 63.18
C GLU A 420 -10.88 -35.77 62.99
N LEU A 421 -9.95 -36.47 62.35
CA LEU A 421 -10.03 -37.91 62.10
C LEU A 421 -9.49 -38.71 63.29
N SER A 422 -10.33 -39.55 63.89
CA SER A 422 -10.00 -40.30 65.11
C SER A 422 -9.91 -41.81 64.90
N THR A 423 -10.51 -42.34 63.82
CA THR A 423 -10.51 -43.79 63.55
C THR A 423 -9.62 -44.16 62.36
N PRO A 424 -8.95 -45.34 62.37
CA PRO A 424 -8.15 -45.79 61.22
C PRO A 424 -8.95 -45.89 59.92
N LYS A 425 -10.25 -46.23 60.00
CA LYS A 425 -11.15 -46.33 58.85
C LYS A 425 -11.38 -44.97 58.17
N GLU A 426 -11.60 -43.91 58.96
CA GLU A 426 -11.72 -42.54 58.45
C GLU A 426 -10.44 -42.08 57.73
N TRP A 427 -9.27 -42.44 58.25
CA TRP A 427 -7.99 -42.14 57.61
C TRP A 427 -7.83 -42.84 56.26
N GLU A 428 -8.27 -44.09 56.12
CA GLU A 428 -8.25 -44.82 54.85
C GLU A 428 -9.22 -44.24 53.82
N GLU A 429 -10.46 -43.92 54.23
CA GLU A 429 -11.48 -43.33 53.35
C GLU A 429 -11.02 -41.97 52.79
N ASN A 430 -10.57 -41.05 53.65
CA ASN A 430 -10.06 -39.75 53.23
C ASN A 430 -8.76 -39.84 52.41
N SER A 431 -7.91 -40.85 52.69
CA SER A 431 -6.73 -41.10 51.85
C SER A 431 -7.11 -41.46 50.41
N LYS A 432 -8.14 -42.29 50.23
CA LYS A 432 -8.64 -42.65 48.90
C LYS A 432 -9.19 -41.41 48.18
N GLU A 433 -9.97 -40.58 48.87
CA GLU A 433 -10.49 -39.34 48.29
C GLU A 433 -9.37 -38.39 47.86
N ILE A 434 -8.33 -38.19 48.67
CA ILE A 434 -7.19 -37.32 48.29
C ILE A 434 -6.40 -37.90 47.12
N ILE A 435 -6.22 -39.23 47.04
CA ILE A 435 -5.59 -39.88 45.88
C ILE A 435 -6.41 -39.67 44.61
N GLU A 436 -7.74 -39.75 44.69
CA GLU A 436 -8.63 -39.44 43.58
C GLU A 436 -8.51 -37.97 43.14
N LEU A 437 -8.45 -37.03 44.09
CA LEU A 437 -8.22 -35.61 43.81
C LEU A 437 -6.86 -35.36 43.15
N GLN A 438 -5.81 -36.10 43.53
CA GLN A 438 -4.51 -36.08 42.85
C GLN A 438 -4.59 -36.62 41.42
N GLY A 439 -5.41 -37.65 41.19
CA GLY A 439 -5.72 -38.13 39.83
C GLY A 439 -6.39 -37.05 38.99
N LEU A 440 -7.43 -36.40 39.53
CA LEU A 440 -8.13 -35.29 38.87
C LEU A 440 -7.21 -34.10 38.58
N TRP A 441 -6.28 -33.77 39.49
CA TRP A 441 -5.30 -32.70 39.28
C TRP A 441 -4.44 -32.92 38.03
N LYS A 442 -3.99 -34.16 37.78
CA LYS A 442 -3.17 -34.52 36.62
C LYS A 442 -3.93 -34.40 35.29
N LEU A 443 -5.26 -34.59 35.32
CA LEU A 443 -6.12 -34.47 34.13
C LEU A 443 -6.42 -33.01 33.77
N ILE A 444 -6.32 -32.08 34.73
CA ILE A 444 -6.56 -30.66 34.48
C ILE A 444 -5.32 -30.03 33.83
N GLY A 445 -5.54 -29.37 32.69
CA GLY A 445 -4.50 -28.65 31.95
C GLY A 445 -3.85 -27.50 32.73
N PHE A 446 -2.94 -26.79 32.08
CA PHE A 446 -2.19 -25.71 32.73
C PHE A 446 -3.10 -24.53 33.14
N ALA A 447 -2.74 -23.90 34.26
CA ALA A 447 -3.33 -22.64 34.71
C ALA A 447 -2.53 -21.45 34.12
N PRO A 448 -2.99 -20.19 34.25
CA PRO A 448 -2.25 -19.03 33.78
C PRO A 448 -0.85 -19.00 34.38
N LYS A 449 0.17 -18.68 33.56
CA LYS A 449 1.61 -18.76 33.94
C LYS A 449 1.93 -18.12 35.30
N LYS A 450 1.29 -16.98 35.63
CA LYS A 450 1.52 -16.25 36.88
C LYS A 450 1.09 -17.03 38.12
N GLU A 451 0.05 -17.83 38.02
CA GLU A 451 -0.60 -18.50 39.16
C GLU A 451 -0.31 -20.00 39.20
N ASN A 452 0.16 -20.58 38.09
CA ASN A 452 0.40 -22.01 37.97
C ASN A 452 1.36 -22.56 39.05
N ASN A 453 2.42 -21.83 39.38
CA ASN A 453 3.37 -22.25 40.42
C ASN A 453 2.80 -22.09 41.84
N LEU A 454 2.02 -21.03 42.07
CA LEU A 454 1.40 -20.76 43.36
C LEU A 454 0.36 -21.83 43.70
N ILE A 455 -0.49 -22.17 42.72
CA ILE A 455 -1.54 -23.16 42.92
C ILE A 455 -0.96 -24.57 43.09
N TYR A 456 0.10 -24.90 42.36
CA TYR A 456 0.81 -26.16 42.55
C TYR A 456 1.46 -26.27 43.93
N ALA A 457 2.11 -25.20 44.41
CA ALA A 457 2.69 -25.18 45.75
C ALA A 457 1.63 -25.33 46.84
N ARG A 458 0.47 -24.66 46.70
CA ARG A 458 -0.68 -24.79 47.61
C ARG A 458 -1.20 -26.23 47.62
N PHE A 459 -1.42 -26.82 46.45
CA PHE A 459 -1.88 -28.20 46.30
C PHE A 459 -0.92 -29.21 46.96
N ARG A 460 0.38 -29.08 46.67
CA ARG A 460 1.42 -29.96 47.23
C ARG A 460 1.45 -29.86 48.75
N LYS A 461 1.44 -28.63 49.28
CA LYS A 461 1.41 -28.37 50.72
C LYS A 461 0.19 -29.01 51.38
N ALA A 462 -1.01 -28.85 50.81
CA ALA A 462 -2.24 -29.42 51.34
C ALA A 462 -2.24 -30.97 51.34
N CYS A 463 -1.66 -31.59 50.31
CA CYS A 463 -1.46 -33.04 50.30
C CYS A 463 -0.45 -33.49 51.36
N ASP A 464 0.68 -32.79 51.46
CA ASP A 464 1.75 -33.15 52.39
C ASP A 464 1.29 -32.99 53.85
N THR A 465 0.49 -31.97 54.16
CA THR A 465 -0.11 -31.81 55.50
C THR A 465 -1.00 -33.00 55.85
N PHE A 466 -1.86 -33.46 54.94
CA PHE A 466 -2.72 -34.63 55.19
C PHE A 466 -1.91 -35.88 55.49
N PHE A 467 -0.96 -36.23 54.62
CA PHE A 467 -0.19 -37.47 54.74
C PHE A 467 0.79 -37.43 55.91
N ASN A 468 1.28 -36.25 56.30
CA ASN A 468 2.06 -36.08 57.52
C ASN A 468 1.19 -36.31 58.77
N SER A 469 -0.01 -35.71 58.83
CA SER A 469 -0.95 -35.94 59.93
C SER A 469 -1.36 -37.41 60.04
N LYS A 470 -1.60 -38.07 58.90
CA LYS A 470 -1.83 -39.53 58.85
C LYS A 470 -0.66 -40.30 59.46
N ARG A 471 0.56 -39.99 59.03
CA ARG A 471 1.77 -40.66 59.54
C ARG A 471 1.92 -40.48 61.06
N GLU A 472 1.66 -39.28 61.57
CA GLU A 472 1.68 -39.01 63.02
C GLU A 472 0.60 -39.78 63.79
N PHE A 473 -0.61 -39.89 63.23
CA PHE A 473 -1.69 -40.69 63.81
C PHE A 473 -1.29 -42.16 63.95
N TYR A 474 -0.82 -42.79 62.87
CA TYR A 474 -0.40 -44.20 62.91
C TYR A 474 0.85 -44.41 63.78
N PHE A 475 1.75 -43.43 63.86
CA PHE A 475 2.89 -43.50 64.79
C PHE A 475 2.43 -43.55 66.25
N LYS A 476 1.52 -42.64 66.65
CA LYS A 476 0.93 -42.63 68.01
C LYS A 476 0.11 -43.89 68.29
N HIS A 477 -0.67 -44.35 67.31
CA HIS A 477 -1.45 -45.58 67.45
C HIS A 477 -0.54 -46.79 67.71
N LYS A 478 0.57 -46.89 66.95
CA LYS A 478 1.56 -47.94 67.14
C LYS A 478 2.24 -47.87 68.52
N GLU A 479 2.59 -46.68 69.01
CA GLU A 479 3.16 -46.50 70.35
C GLU A 479 2.19 -46.95 71.45
N VAL A 480 0.88 -46.66 71.29
CA VAL A 480 -0.16 -47.13 72.19
C VAL A 480 -0.31 -48.66 72.13
N GLU A 481 -0.28 -49.25 70.93
CA GLU A 481 -0.29 -50.71 70.75
C GLU A 481 0.93 -51.38 71.39
N GLU A 482 2.13 -50.82 71.22
CA GLU A 482 3.37 -51.31 71.82
C GLU A 482 3.31 -51.22 73.36
N ASN A 483 2.85 -50.10 73.93
CA ASN A 483 2.65 -49.97 75.39
C ASN A 483 1.58 -50.95 75.91
N ASN A 484 0.47 -51.10 75.21
CA ASN A 484 -0.59 -52.06 75.58
C ASN A 484 -0.10 -53.50 75.50
N LEU A 485 0.75 -53.82 74.50
CA LEU A 485 1.39 -55.12 74.38
C LEU A 485 2.33 -55.36 75.57
N GLN A 486 3.18 -54.40 75.92
CA GLN A 486 4.07 -54.48 77.09
C GLN A 486 3.29 -54.73 78.38
N LEU A 487 2.25 -53.92 78.66
CA LEU A 487 1.40 -54.10 79.84
C LEU A 487 0.73 -55.48 79.88
N LYS A 488 0.22 -55.97 78.74
CA LYS A 488 -0.34 -57.32 78.64
C LYS A 488 0.71 -58.39 78.90
N THR A 489 1.92 -58.25 78.36
CA THR A 489 3.02 -59.19 78.61
C THR A 489 3.47 -59.18 80.07
N GLU A 490 3.54 -58.02 80.72
CA GLU A 490 3.83 -57.91 82.15
C GLU A 490 2.76 -58.58 83.01
N LEU A 491 1.48 -58.40 82.68
CA LEU A 491 0.37 -59.09 83.36
C LEU A 491 0.46 -60.61 83.17
N CYS A 492 0.85 -61.10 82.00
CA CYS A 492 1.09 -62.52 81.77
C CYS A 492 2.24 -63.04 82.64
N ILE A 493 3.37 -62.33 82.70
CA ILE A 493 4.52 -62.69 83.55
C ILE A 493 4.11 -62.68 85.04
N GLN A 494 3.36 -61.68 85.48
CA GLN A 494 2.84 -61.62 86.86
C GLN A 494 1.92 -62.82 87.15
N ALA A 495 0.99 -63.15 86.25
CA ALA A 495 0.12 -64.31 86.41
C ALA A 495 0.91 -65.62 86.46
N GLU A 496 1.91 -65.81 85.59
CA GLU A 496 2.81 -66.98 85.60
C GLU A 496 3.57 -67.07 86.94
N SER A 497 4.12 -65.96 87.44
CA SER A 497 4.83 -65.93 88.72
C SER A 497 3.92 -66.29 89.93
N MET A 498 2.64 -65.91 89.89
CA MET A 498 1.67 -66.26 90.93
C MET A 498 1.31 -67.76 90.89
N THR A 499 1.40 -68.41 89.72
CA THR A 499 1.20 -69.87 89.62
C THR A 499 2.41 -70.69 90.08
N GLU A 500 3.62 -70.14 89.99
CA GLU A 500 4.84 -70.79 90.50
C GLU A 500 5.06 -70.57 92.03
N SER A 501 4.37 -69.60 92.63
CA SER A 501 4.46 -69.30 94.07
C SER A 501 3.67 -70.30 94.92
N THR A 502 4.36 -71.03 95.79
CA THR A 502 3.82 -72.11 96.64
C THR A 502 3.25 -71.64 98.00
N ASP A 503 2.87 -70.37 98.14
CA ASP A 503 2.38 -69.78 99.40
C ASP A 503 0.91 -69.31 99.28
N TRP A 504 -0.02 -70.27 99.39
CA TRP A 504 -1.44 -70.15 99.03
C TRP A 504 -2.26 -69.21 99.95
N ARG A 505 -1.68 -68.71 101.05
CA ARG A 505 -2.37 -67.83 102.03
C ARG A 505 -2.24 -66.33 101.75
N LYS A 506 -1.37 -65.90 100.83
CA LYS A 506 -1.25 -64.47 100.43
C LYS A 506 -2.02 -64.12 99.16
N ILE A 507 -2.61 -65.11 98.48
CA ILE A 507 -3.22 -64.95 97.15
C ILE A 507 -4.70 -64.52 97.24
N THR A 508 -5.37 -64.68 98.39
CA THR A 508 -6.82 -64.49 98.51
C THR A 508 -7.28 -63.12 99.03
N ASP A 509 -6.39 -62.26 99.51
CA ASP A 509 -6.72 -60.91 100.00
C ASP A 509 -5.83 -59.85 99.33
N SER A 510 -6.08 -59.56 98.05
CA SER A 510 -5.77 -58.28 97.37
C SER A 510 -6.56 -58.17 96.08
#